data_AF-A0A2E9IXF5-F1
#
_entry.id   AF-A0A2E9IXF5-F1
#
_cell.length_a   1.000
_cell.length_b   1.000
_cell.length_c   1.000
_cell.angle_alpha   90.00
_cell.angle_beta   90.00
_cell.angle_gamma   90.00
#
_symmetry.space_group_name_H-M   'P 1'
#
loop_
_entity.id
_entity.type
_entity.pdbx_description
1 polymer ?
#
loop_
_entity_poly.entity_id
_entity_poly.type
_entity_poly.pdbx_seq_one_letter_code
_entity_poly.pdbx_strand_id
1 'polypeptide(L)'
;MAFRHFYLDAINYRFMPVIVQANSVSQMLFFEEPPYNGGMASKGRPTTKLRTALGERIMQAREQAGISQTELAQMLGVTQQTVLTWERKVSSIRTDTLIKLANIFKVSADELLGLKVNQAIR
;
A
#
# COMPACT_ATOMS: atom_id res chain seq x y z
N MET A 1 25.11 -32.51 -33.83
CA MET A 1 24.86 -31.09 -34.16
C MET A 1 23.90 -30.56 -33.09
N ALA A 2 24.39 -30.03 -31.97
CA ALA A 2 24.65 -28.60 -31.72
C ALA A 2 23.45 -27.73 -32.14
N PHE A 3 22.65 -27.16 -31.23
CA PHE A 3 23.04 -25.99 -30.43
C PHE A 3 22.21 -25.83 -29.14
N ARG A 4 22.87 -25.17 -28.19
CA ARG A 4 22.55 -24.89 -26.78
C ARG A 4 21.76 -23.57 -26.66
N HIS A 5 21.06 -23.38 -25.53
CA HIS A 5 20.76 -22.08 -24.87
C HIS A 5 19.85 -21.11 -25.66
N PHE A 6 18.76 -20.54 -25.11
CA PHE A 6 18.68 -19.32 -24.26
C PHE A 6 17.20 -18.85 -24.50
N TYR A 7 16.29 -18.55 -23.57
CA TYR A 7 16.26 -17.48 -22.55
C TYR A 7 15.07 -17.76 -21.62
N LEU A 8 15.35 -17.84 -20.31
CA LEU A 8 14.46 -17.27 -19.28
C LEU A 8 14.49 -15.74 -19.45
N ASP A 9 13.47 -15.05 -18.94
CA ASP A 9 13.32 -13.59 -18.83
C ASP A 9 12.67 -12.87 -20.02
N ALA A 10 11.36 -12.61 -19.88
CA ALA A 10 10.72 -11.45 -20.46
C ALA A 10 9.66 -10.90 -19.49
N ILE A 11 10.18 -10.19 -18.49
CA ILE A 11 9.57 -8.98 -17.94
C ILE A 11 9.29 -8.04 -19.13
N ASN A 12 8.02 -7.83 -19.51
CA ASN A 12 7.45 -6.69 -20.27
C ASN A 12 6.31 -7.14 -21.20
N TYR A 13 5.08 -7.30 -20.68
CA TYR A 13 3.89 -7.15 -21.51
C TYR A 13 3.64 -5.66 -21.78
N ARG A 14 4.46 -5.12 -22.69
CA ARG A 14 4.41 -3.76 -23.18
C ARG A 14 3.71 -3.76 -24.54
N PHE A 15 2.55 -3.10 -24.61
CA PHE A 15 1.76 -2.76 -25.81
C PHE A 15 1.34 -3.93 -26.72
N MET A 16 0.06 -4.32 -26.64
CA MET A 16 -0.65 -4.90 -27.79
C MET A 16 -1.75 -3.91 -28.21
N PRO A 17 -1.78 -3.47 -29.48
CA PRO A 17 -2.72 -2.46 -30.00
C PRO A 17 -4.10 -3.05 -30.27
N VAL A 18 -5.14 -2.29 -29.93
CA VAL A 18 -6.53 -2.57 -30.28
C VAL A 18 -6.71 -2.35 -31.79
N ILE A 19 -6.88 -3.42 -32.56
CA ILE A 19 -7.49 -3.34 -33.89
C ILE A 19 -8.81 -4.12 -33.81
N VAL A 20 -9.91 -3.38 -33.77
CA VAL A 20 -11.26 -3.92 -33.87
C VAL A 20 -11.52 -4.24 -35.34
N GLN A 21 -11.68 -5.52 -35.68
CA GLN A 21 -12.39 -5.93 -36.89
C GLN A 21 -13.70 -6.61 -36.51
N ALA A 22 -14.76 -6.10 -37.13
CA ALA A 22 -16.14 -6.52 -36.98
C ALA A 22 -16.35 -7.98 -37.40
N ASN A 23 -17.05 -8.76 -36.57
CA ASN A 23 -18.18 -9.57 -37.00
C ASN A 23 -18.84 -10.30 -35.81
N SER A 24 -20.18 -10.20 -35.73
CA SER A 24 -21.10 -11.15 -35.11
C SER A 24 -20.87 -11.48 -33.62
N VAL A 25 -21.33 -10.61 -32.72
CA VAL A 25 -21.29 -10.82 -31.26
C VAL A 25 -22.41 -11.77 -30.82
N SER A 26 -22.11 -13.06 -30.72
CA SER A 26 -22.96 -14.04 -30.05
C SER A 26 -22.09 -15.10 -29.40
N GLN A 27 -21.42 -14.69 -28.33
CA GLN A 27 -21.32 -15.45 -27.08
C GLN A 27 -20.64 -14.56 -26.06
N MET A 28 -21.51 -14.00 -25.22
CA MET A 28 -21.25 -13.37 -23.94
C MET A 28 -20.49 -14.38 -23.05
N LEU A 29 -19.17 -14.47 -23.24
CA LEU A 29 -18.29 -15.09 -22.26
C LEU A 29 -18.32 -14.18 -21.03
N PHE A 30 -19.08 -14.60 -20.02
CA PHE A 30 -18.99 -14.14 -18.65
C PHE A 30 -17.53 -14.29 -18.17
N PHE A 31 -16.68 -13.33 -18.51
CA PHE A 31 -15.65 -12.93 -17.57
C PHE A 31 -16.42 -12.29 -16.42
N GLU A 32 -16.49 -12.99 -15.29
CA GLU A 32 -16.72 -12.31 -14.03
C GLU A 32 -15.72 -11.16 -13.99
N GLU A 33 -16.20 -9.93 -14.16
CA GLU A 33 -15.40 -8.75 -13.90
C GLU A 33 -14.77 -8.98 -12.52
N PRO A 34 -13.43 -9.07 -12.42
CA PRO A 34 -12.80 -9.27 -11.13
C PRO A 34 -13.36 -8.16 -10.23
N PRO A 35 -13.89 -8.49 -9.03
CA PRO A 35 -14.51 -7.49 -8.19
C PRO A 35 -13.53 -6.35 -8.10
N TYR A 36 -13.96 -5.12 -8.41
CA TYR A 36 -13.11 -3.94 -8.39
C TYR A 36 -12.56 -3.78 -6.96
N ASN A 37 -11.51 -4.53 -6.67
CA ASN A 37 -10.83 -4.61 -5.40
C ASN A 37 -9.45 -4.04 -5.67
N GLY A 38 -9.40 -2.72 -5.78
CA GLY A 38 -8.24 -1.91 -5.40
C GLY A 38 -6.90 -2.21 -6.06
N GLY A 39 -6.86 -3.00 -7.14
CA GLY A 39 -5.63 -3.37 -7.85
C GLY A 39 -5.02 -2.25 -8.70
N MET A 40 -5.56 -1.02 -8.63
CA MET A 40 -4.85 0.13 -9.17
C MET A 40 -3.63 0.38 -8.29
N ALA A 41 -2.44 0.02 -8.80
CA ALA A 41 -1.18 0.66 -8.44
C ALA A 41 -1.22 2.12 -8.91
N SER A 42 -2.16 2.88 -8.36
CA SER A 42 -2.17 4.32 -8.44
C SER A 42 -1.10 4.79 -7.47
N LYS A 43 0.15 4.77 -7.93
CA LYS A 43 1.04 5.87 -7.57
C LYS A 43 0.38 7.12 -8.16
N GLY A 44 -0.68 7.60 -7.51
CA GLY A 44 -1.35 8.84 -7.84
C GLY A 44 -0.31 9.95 -7.85
N ARG A 45 -0.67 11.11 -8.42
CA ARG A 45 0.22 12.27 -8.49
C ARG A 45 0.95 12.43 -7.13
N PRO A 46 2.29 12.34 -7.11
CA PRO A 46 3.03 12.43 -5.86
C PRO A 46 2.67 13.74 -5.20
N THR A 47 2.30 13.68 -3.92
CA THR A 47 1.90 14.87 -3.19
C THR A 47 3.13 15.75 -2.95
N THR A 48 3.03 17.03 -3.25
CA THR A 48 4.12 18.00 -3.02
C THR A 48 4.47 18.17 -1.53
N LYS A 49 3.55 17.84 -0.62
CA LYS A 49 3.74 18.01 0.82
C LYS A 49 4.42 16.79 1.46
N LEU A 50 5.47 17.04 2.23
CA LEU A 50 6.19 16.03 3.02
C LEU A 50 5.33 15.50 4.18
N ARG A 51 5.52 14.22 4.52
CA ARG A 51 4.88 13.56 5.67
C ARG A 51 5.50 14.03 6.98
N THR A 52 4.74 13.88 8.07
CA THR A 52 5.27 14.10 9.43
C THR A 52 6.13 12.92 9.86
N ALA A 53 7.02 13.11 10.85
CA ALA A 53 7.88 12.02 11.33
C ALA A 53 7.08 10.81 11.83
N LEU A 54 5.98 11.04 12.56
CA LEU A 54 5.06 9.98 12.99
C LEU A 54 4.34 9.33 11.80
N GLY A 55 3.83 10.16 10.87
CA GLY A 55 3.11 9.67 9.70
C GLY A 55 3.98 8.83 8.76
N GLU A 56 5.25 9.17 8.63
CA GLU A 56 6.25 8.40 7.90
C GLU A 56 6.47 7.02 8.53
N ARG A 57 6.59 6.94 9.87
CA ARG A 57 6.74 5.65 10.56
C ARG A 57 5.50 4.78 10.46
N ILE A 58 4.30 5.37 10.56
CA ILE A 58 3.04 4.62 10.36
C ILE A 58 2.97 4.07 8.94
N MET A 59 3.30 4.88 7.92
CA MET A 59 3.34 4.42 6.54
C MET A 59 4.34 3.28 6.35
N GLN A 60 5.55 3.42 6.89
CA GLN A 60 6.60 2.40 6.78
C GLN A 60 6.18 1.09 7.47
N ALA A 61 5.66 1.16 8.70
CA ALA A 61 5.17 -0.01 9.41
C ALA A 61 4.00 -0.69 8.67
N ARG A 62 3.10 0.11 8.08
CA ARG A 62 1.99 -0.39 7.25
C ARG A 62 2.50 -1.11 6.00
N GLU A 63 3.49 -0.55 5.32
CA GLU A 63 4.08 -1.16 4.11
C GLU A 63 4.88 -2.42 4.43
N GLN A 64 5.59 -2.44 5.56
CA GLN A 64 6.26 -3.64 6.06
C GLN A 64 5.26 -4.76 6.41
N ALA A 65 4.08 -4.39 6.93
CA ALA A 65 2.98 -5.32 7.16
C ALA A 65 2.25 -5.75 5.87
N GLY A 66 2.56 -5.15 4.71
CA GLY A 66 1.98 -5.53 3.41
C GLY A 66 0.51 -5.15 3.23
N ILE A 67 -0.03 -4.25 4.06
CA ILE A 67 -1.45 -3.85 4.03
C ILE A 67 -1.64 -2.45 3.44
N SER A 68 -2.78 -2.22 2.79
CA SER A 68 -3.19 -0.92 2.25
C SER A 68 -3.74 0.01 3.34
N GLN A 69 -3.87 1.30 3.02
CA GLN A 69 -4.51 2.28 3.91
C GLN A 69 -5.97 1.91 4.21
N THR A 70 -6.67 1.29 3.26
CA THR A 70 -8.06 0.85 3.42
C THR A 70 -8.16 -0.32 4.40
N GLU A 71 -7.29 -1.32 4.26
CA GLU A 71 -7.25 -2.48 5.17
C GLU A 71 -6.90 -2.04 6.59
N LEU A 72 -5.89 -1.18 6.76
CA LEU A 72 -5.56 -0.63 8.08
C LEU A 72 -6.74 0.12 8.70
N ALA A 73 -7.49 0.89 7.90
CA ALA A 73 -8.67 1.60 8.37
C ALA A 73 -9.78 0.64 8.82
N GLN A 74 -10.02 -0.43 8.07
CA GLN A 74 -10.97 -1.49 8.44
C GLN A 74 -10.58 -2.17 9.75
N MET A 75 -9.31 -2.53 9.93
CA MET A 75 -8.81 -3.16 11.17
C MET A 75 -8.96 -2.26 12.39
N LEU A 76 -8.84 -0.94 12.21
CA LEU A 76 -8.96 0.05 13.27
C LEU A 76 -10.40 0.52 13.53
N GLY A 77 -11.33 0.21 12.63
CA GLY A 77 -12.71 0.72 12.67
C GLY A 77 -12.79 2.22 12.39
N VAL A 78 -11.93 2.75 11.52
CA VAL A 78 -11.89 4.16 11.11
C VAL A 78 -12.01 4.31 9.60
N THR A 79 -12.08 5.53 9.09
CA THR A 79 -12.12 5.78 7.64
C THR A 79 -10.71 5.74 7.03
N GLN A 80 -10.60 5.38 5.75
CA GLN A 80 -9.34 5.47 4.99
C GLN A 80 -8.75 6.91 5.04
N GLN A 81 -9.62 7.92 4.99
CA GLN A 81 -9.22 9.33 5.09
C GLN A 81 -8.57 9.67 6.44
N THR A 82 -8.98 9.00 7.52
CA THR A 82 -8.38 9.13 8.84
C THR A 82 -6.94 8.62 8.82
N VAL A 83 -6.70 7.43 8.26
CA VAL A 83 -5.34 6.86 8.08
C VAL A 83 -4.48 7.76 7.22
N LEU A 84 -5.00 8.23 6.08
CA LEU A 84 -4.32 9.18 5.20
C LEU A 84 -3.90 10.46 5.94
N THR A 85 -4.77 10.95 6.82
CA THR A 85 -4.51 12.15 7.62
C THR A 85 -3.39 11.92 8.62
N TRP A 86 -3.35 10.77 9.29
CA TRP A 86 -2.24 10.40 10.19
C TRP A 86 -0.90 10.28 9.45
N GLU A 87 -0.90 9.67 8.27
CA GLU A 87 0.32 9.51 7.48
C GLU A 87 0.84 10.84 6.90
N ARG A 88 -0.04 11.80 6.59
CA ARG A 88 0.35 13.01 5.82
C ARG A 88 0.32 14.33 6.57
N LYS A 89 -0.42 14.43 7.68
CA LYS A 89 -0.62 15.70 8.40
C LYS A 89 -0.17 15.58 9.84
N VAL A 90 0.07 16.72 10.48
CA VAL A 90 0.18 16.78 11.94
C VAL A 90 -1.20 16.48 12.48
N SER A 91 -1.33 15.36 13.19
CA SER A 91 -2.59 14.91 13.76
C SER A 91 -2.32 14.31 15.12
N SER A 92 -3.23 14.58 16.06
CA SER A 92 -3.22 13.92 17.36
C SER A 92 -3.86 12.53 17.19
N ILE A 93 -3.07 11.50 17.42
CA ILE A 93 -3.56 10.11 17.49
C ILE A 93 -3.86 9.84 18.96
N ARG A 94 -5.07 9.35 19.23
CA ARG A 94 -5.46 8.95 20.58
C ARG A 94 -4.62 7.75 21.04
N THR A 95 -4.33 7.68 22.33
CA THR A 95 -3.47 6.63 22.90
C THR A 95 -4.02 5.22 22.65
N ASP A 96 -5.33 5.03 22.69
CA ASP A 96 -6.00 3.76 22.35
C ASP A 96 -5.73 3.34 20.91
N THR A 97 -5.78 4.27 19.96
CA THR A 97 -5.41 4.01 18.56
C THR A 97 -3.93 3.68 18.42
N LEU A 98 -3.04 4.37 19.15
CA LEU A 98 -1.61 4.09 19.12
C LEU A 98 -1.30 2.66 19.59
N ILE A 99 -1.96 2.21 20.66
CA ILE A 99 -1.85 0.84 21.17
C ILE A 99 -2.31 -0.17 20.11
N LYS A 100 -3.43 0.10 19.42
CA LYS A 100 -3.91 -0.75 18.32
C LYS A 100 -2.91 -0.82 17.16
N LEU A 101 -2.34 0.32 16.76
CA LEU A 101 -1.31 0.38 15.72
C LEU A 101 -0.09 -0.47 16.08
N ALA A 102 0.42 -0.33 17.31
CA ALA A 102 1.52 -1.13 17.82
C ALA A 102 1.21 -2.64 17.74
N ASN A 103 -0.01 -3.05 18.14
CA ASN A 103 -0.44 -4.45 18.09
C ASN A 103 -0.63 -5.00 16.68
N ILE A 104 -1.10 -4.17 15.73
CA ILE A 104 -1.28 -4.53 14.32
C ILE A 104 0.08 -4.73 13.65
N PHE A 105 0.98 -3.77 13.84
CA PHE A 105 2.30 -3.79 13.19
C PHE A 105 3.34 -4.64 13.91
N LYS A 106 3.03 -5.16 15.11
CA LYS A 106 3.96 -5.93 15.95
C LYS A 106 5.22 -5.16 16.33
N VAL A 107 5.07 -3.86 16.56
CA VAL A 107 6.14 -2.94 16.98
C VAL A 107 5.81 -2.35 18.35
N SER A 108 6.82 -1.78 19.01
CA SER A 108 6.61 -1.05 20.26
C SER A 108 5.99 0.33 20.01
N ALA A 109 5.31 0.89 21.02
CA ALA A 109 4.84 2.27 20.95
C ALA A 109 6.01 3.27 20.84
N ASP A 110 7.13 2.97 21.50
CA ASP A 110 8.36 3.77 21.45
C ASP A 110 8.92 3.88 20.03
N GLU A 111 8.87 2.79 19.27
CA GLU A 111 9.30 2.75 17.87
C GLU A 111 8.39 3.61 16.97
N LEU A 112 7.07 3.51 17.12
CA LEU A 112 6.12 4.36 16.40
C LEU A 112 6.29 5.84 16.74
N LEU A 113 6.51 6.15 18.02
CA LEU A 113 6.76 7.51 18.48
C LEU A 113 8.18 7.99 18.16
N GLY A 114 9.10 7.08 17.82
CA GLY A 114 10.50 7.34 17.55
C GLY A 114 11.26 7.84 18.78
N LEU A 115 10.89 7.35 19.96
CA LEU A 115 11.58 7.65 21.20
C LEU A 115 12.95 6.97 21.14
N LYS A 116 14.01 7.78 21.22
CA LYS A 116 15.35 7.28 21.48
C LYS A 116 15.58 7.39 22.97
N VAL A 117 15.90 6.27 23.62
CA VAL A 117 16.31 6.28 25.03
C VAL A 117 17.54 7.18 25.13
N ASN A 118 17.37 8.35 25.75
CA ASN A 118 18.44 9.29 25.94
C ASN A 118 19.31 8.74 27.08
N GLN A 119 20.47 8.15 26.77
CA GLN A 119 21.35 7.50 27.75
C GLN A 119 22.08 8.50 28.69
N ALA A 120 21.59 9.73 28.79
CA ALA A 120 22.19 10.80 29.56
C ALA A 120 21.69 10.81 31.01
N ILE A 121 21.93 9.72 31.75
CA ILE A 121 22.04 9.76 33.21
C ILE A 121 23.16 8.79 33.59
N ARG A 122 24.36 9.34 33.77
CA ARG A 122 25.49 8.71 34.45
C ARG A 122 25.90 9.61 35.60
#